data_AF-A0A7C5VBI2-F1
#
_entry.id   AF-A0A7C5VBI2-F1
#
_cell.length_a   1.000
_cell.length_b   1.000
_cell.length_c   1.000
_cell.angle_alpha   90.00
_cell.angle_beta   90.00
_cell.angle_gamma   90.00
#
_symmetry.space_group_name_H-M   'P 1'
#
loop_
_entity.id
_entity.type
_entity.pdbx_description
1 polymer ?
#
loop_
_entity_poly.entity_id
_entity_poly.type
_entity_poly.pdbx_seq_one_letter_code
_entity_poly.pdbx_strand_id
1 'polypeptide(L)' 'MPIGEWLRGELRPMLRENLFASNSFSRDHFDMKAIQRLIDEHERQRRDHSQRLYALLMLELWWQQQPR' A
#
# COMPACT_ATOMS: atom_id res chain seq x y z
N MET A 1 7.56 -4.18 -15.68
CA MET A 1 6.60 -3.12 -15.31
C MET A 1 7.25 -2.23 -14.25
N PRO A 2 7.29 -0.90 -14.41
CA PRO A 2 7.97 0.03 -13.50
C PRO A 2 7.14 0.32 -12.22
N ILE A 3 6.44 -0.69 -11.69
CA ILE A 3 5.54 -0.55 -10.54
C ILE A 3 6.28 0.03 -9.33
N GLY A 4 7.53 -0.39 -9.10
CA GLY A 4 8.34 0.16 -8.02
C GLY A 4 8.64 1.65 -8.16
N GLU A 5 8.81 2.16 -9.39
CA GLU A 5 9.03 3.60 -9.61
C GLU A 5 7.74 4.37 -9.37
N TRP A 6 6.60 3.86 -9.86
CA TRP A 6 5.30 4.46 -9.63
C TRP A 6 4.92 4.50 -8.15
N LEU A 7 5.14 3.41 -7.40
CA LEU A 7 4.86 3.34 -5.97
C LEU A 7 5.75 4.26 -5.11
N ARG A 8 6.93 4.65 -5.62
CA ARG A 8 7.76 5.69 -4.99
C ARG A 8 7.41 7.10 -5.44
N GLY A 9 6.81 7.25 -6.63
CA GLY A 9 6.41 8.51 -7.23
C GLY A 9 4.90 8.69 -7.24
N GLU A 10 4.32 8.64 -8.43
CA GLU A 10 2.92 9.02 -8.69
C GLU A 10 1.86 8.26 -7.89
N LEU A 11 2.06 6.97 -7.60
CA LEU A 11 1.14 6.16 -6.82
C LEU A 11 1.40 6.23 -5.31
N ARG A 12 2.48 6.88 -4.86
CA ARG A 12 2.83 6.95 -3.45
C ARG A 12 1.73 7.58 -2.58
N PRO A 13 1.12 8.73 -2.94
CA PRO A 13 0.04 9.32 -2.14
C PRO A 13 -1.17 8.38 -2.08
N MET A 14 -1.59 7.85 -3.24
CA MET A 14 -2.70 6.91 -3.34
C MET A 14 -2.47 5.65 -2.47
N LEU A 15 -1.28 5.07 -2.50
CA LEU A 15 -0.93 3.93 -1.65
C LEU A 15 -1.11 4.26 -0.17
N ARG A 16 -0.56 5.40 0.30
CA ARG A 16 -0.61 5.76 1.72
C ARG A 16 -2.02 6.15 2.15
N GLU A 17 -2.72 6.94 1.37
CA GLU A 17 -4.08 7.38 1.69
C GLU A 17 -5.04 6.20 1.81
N ASN A 18 -4.95 5.24 0.89
CA ASN A 18 -5.83 4.07 0.90
C ASN A 18 -5.48 3.10 2.03
N LEU A 19 -4.20 2.73 2.21
CA LEU A 19 -3.82 1.76 3.25
C LEU A 19 -3.99 2.30 4.67
N PHE A 20 -3.83 3.61 4.89
CA PHE A 20 -3.94 4.22 6.22
C PHE A 20 -5.28 4.92 6.49
N ALA A 21 -6.25 4.85 5.58
CA ALA A 21 -7.59 5.37 5.84
C ALA A 21 -8.19 4.78 7.13
N SER A 22 -9.13 5.51 7.74
CA SER A 22 -9.78 5.08 8.98
C SER A 22 -10.65 3.84 8.79
N ASN A 23 -11.14 3.60 7.57
CA ASN A 23 -11.96 2.49 7.14
C ASN A 23 -11.24 1.53 6.17
N SER A 24 -9.90 1.51 6.20
CA SER A 24 -9.13 0.68 5.29
C SER A 24 -9.21 -0.80 5.68
N PHE A 25 -9.32 -1.68 4.69
CA PHE A 25 -9.17 -3.12 4.89
C PHE A 25 -7.88 -3.43 5.63
N SER A 26 -6.81 -2.74 5.25
CA SER A 26 -5.49 -2.97 5.81
C SER A 26 -5.39 -2.70 7.31
N ARG A 27 -6.10 -1.67 7.80
CA ARG A 27 -6.15 -1.34 9.23
C ARG A 27 -6.85 -2.40 10.06
N ASP A 28 -7.85 -3.05 9.48
CA ASP A 28 -8.65 -4.06 10.17
C ASP A 28 -8.01 -5.47 10.13
N HIS A 29 -7.17 -5.75 9.13
CA HIS A 29 -6.69 -7.11 8.85
C HIS A 29 -5.16 -7.29 8.96
N PHE A 30 -4.37 -6.22 9.01
CA PHE A 30 -2.91 -6.31 9.05
C PHE A 30 -2.27 -5.49 10.18
N ASP A 31 -1.03 -5.83 10.52
CA ASP A 31 -0.21 -5.01 11.41
C ASP A 31 0.25 -3.73 10.67
N MET A 32 -0.33 -2.60 11.06
CA MET A 32 -0.01 -1.30 10.47
C MET A 32 1.45 -0.88 10.66
N LYS A 33 2.14 -1.36 11.72
CA LYS A 33 3.58 -1.11 11.89
C LYS A 33 4.38 -1.87 10.84
N ALA A 34 3.97 -3.10 10.50
CA ALA A 34 4.60 -3.88 9.44
C ALA A 34 4.37 -3.23 8.07
N ILE A 35 3.14 -2.76 7.78
CA ILE A 35 2.84 -2.02 6.55
C ILE A 35 3.69 -0.74 6.44
N GLN A 36 3.77 0.05 7.52
CA GLN A 36 4.61 1.26 7.54
C GLN A 36 6.07 0.92 7.22
N ARG A 37 6.60 -0.17 7.80
CA ARG A 37 7.97 -0.61 7.55
C ARG A 37 8.18 -1.03 6.09
N LEU A 38 7.24 -1.75 5.48
CA LEU A 38 7.34 -2.13 4.06
C LEU A 38 7.41 -0.90 3.15
N ILE A 39 6.56 0.09 3.42
CA ILE A 39 6.53 1.34 2.67
C ILE A 39 7.84 2.11 2.87
N ASP A 40 8.31 2.27 4.10
CA ASP A 40 9.53 3.03 4.40
C ASP A 40 10.79 2.37 3.81
N GLU A 41 10.89 1.03 3.89
CA GLU A 41 11.99 0.28 3.27
C GLU A 41 11.97 0.42 1.73
N HIS A 42 10.79 0.45 1.12
CA HIS A 42 10.62 0.62 -0.33
C HIS A 42 10.92 2.04 -0.79
N GLU A 43 10.35 3.06 -0.12
CA GLU A 43 10.57 4.48 -0.43
C GLU A 43 12.05 4.87 -0.32
N ARG A 44 12.75 4.32 0.67
CA ARG A 44 14.19 4.54 0.87
C ARG A 44 15.06 3.63 0.02
N GLN A 45 14.48 2.82 -0.86
CA GLN A 45 15.18 1.86 -1.72
C GLN A 45 16.09 0.89 -0.94
N ARG A 46 15.76 0.60 0.32
CA ARG A 46 16.51 -0.35 1.16
C ARG A 46 16.19 -1.79 0.78
N ARG A 47 14.95 -2.05 0.39
CA ARG A 47 14.45 -3.34 -0.10
C ARG A 47 13.35 -3.12 -1.11
N ASP A 48 13.27 -4.01 -2.10
CA ASP A 48 12.17 -3.99 -3.05
C ASP A 48 10.94 -4.71 -2.46
N HIS A 49 9.90 -3.95 -2.13
CA HIS A 49 8.59 -4.46 -1.72
C HIS A 49 7.49 -4.16 -2.76
N SER A 50 7.85 -3.82 -4.00
CA SER A 50 6.92 -3.33 -5.04
C SER A 50 5.72 -4.27 -5.22
N GLN A 51 5.97 -5.58 -5.32
CA GLN A 51 4.91 -6.57 -5.53
C GLN A 51 3.93 -6.63 -4.36
N ARG A 52 4.43 -6.60 -3.12
CA ARG A 52 3.60 -6.65 -1.91
C ARG A 52 2.76 -5.39 -1.77
N LEU A 53 3.38 -4.24 -1.97
CA LEU A 53 2.71 -2.94 -1.87
C LEU A 53 1.65 -2.77 -2.97
N TYR A 54 1.94 -3.23 -4.19
CA TYR A 54 0.95 -3.24 -5.27
C TYR A 54 -0.23 -4.16 -4.97
N ALA A 55 0.02 -5.38 -4.47
CA ALA A 55 -1.04 -6.30 -4.07
C ALA A 55 -1.92 -5.72 -2.96
N LEU A 56 -1.32 -5.08 -1.94
CA LEU A 56 -2.06 -4.38 -0.89
C LEU A 56 -2.93 -3.26 -1.45
N LEU A 57 -2.40 -2.44 -2.36
CA LEU A 57 -3.18 -1.38 -3.00
C LEU A 57 -4.36 -1.93 -3.79
N MET A 58 -4.14 -2.96 -4.61
CA MET A 58 -5.22 -3.57 -5.40
C MET A 58 -6.30 -4.19 -4.51
N LEU A 59 -5.91 -4.85 -3.42
CA LEU A 59 -6.84 -5.40 -2.43
C LEU A 59 -7.68 -4.30 -1.78
N GLU A 60 -7.05 -3.19 -1.39
CA GLU A 60 -7.72 -2.05 -0.79
C GLU A 60 -8.75 -1.41 -1.75
N LEU A 61 -8.40 -1.23 -3.02
CA LEU A 61 -9.32 -0.70 -4.04
C LEU A 61 -10.46 -1.66 -4.38
N TRP A 62 -10.21 -2.97 -4.33
CA TRP A 62 -11.25 -3.98 -4.48
C TRP A 62 -12.22 -3.96 -3.29
N TRP A 63 -11.70 -3.81 -2.07
CA TRP A 63 -12.50 -3.73 -0.86
C TRP A 63 -13.45 -2.52 -0.87
N GLN A 64 -12.96 -1.36 -1.32
CA GLN A 64 -13.76 -0.14 -1.43
C GLN A 64 -14.94 -0.26 -2.39
N GLN A 65 -14.88 -1.17 -3.36
CA GLN A 65 -15.95 -1.41 -4.33
C GLN A 65 -16.99 -2.44 -3.83
N GLN A 66 -16.76 -3.08 -2.69
CA GLN A 66 -17.74 -4.02 -2.14
C GLN A 66 -18.96 -3.26 -1.58
N PRO A 67 -20.19 -3.73 -1.85
CA PRO A 67 -21.37 -3.21 -1.19
C PRO A 67 -21.27 -3.46 0.33
N ARG A 68 -21.51 -2.42 1.13
CA ARG A 68 -21.50 -2.48 2.59
C ARG A 68 -22.83 -2.97 3.15
#